data_AF-A0A7T7FRH8-F1
#
_entry.id   AF-A0A7T7FRH8-F1
#
_cell.length_a   1.000
_cell.length_b   1.000
_cell.length_c   1.000
_cell.angle_alpha   90.00
_cell.angle_beta   90.00
_cell.angle_gamma   90.00
#
_symmetry.space_group_name_H-M   'P 1'
#
loop_
_entity.id
_entity.type
_entity.pdbx_description
1 polymer ?
#
loop_
_entity_poly.entity_id
_entity_poly.type
_entity_poly.pdbx_seq_one_letter_code
_entity_poly.pdbx_strand_id
1 'polypeptide(L)'
;MSASILSRTALRASSSIVRPAAARTLASVATSQSAPAEKTANIKKFEIYRWNPDTPDKKPYMQTYELDLNQTGPMILDALIRLKNEVDPTLTFRRSCREGICGSCAMNIQGSNTLACLCR
;
A
#
# COMPACT_ATOMS: atom_id res chain seq x y z
N MET A 1 52.17 20.69 64.16
CA MET A 1 51.15 21.59 64.76
C MET A 1 51.05 22.80 63.86
N SER A 2 50.13 22.76 62.90
CA SER A 2 48.94 23.62 62.85
C SER A 2 49.25 25.11 62.78
N ALA A 3 49.01 25.74 61.63
CA ALA A 3 47.80 26.53 61.43
C ALA A 3 47.78 27.15 60.03
N SER A 4 46.70 26.85 59.30
CA SER A 4 46.14 27.67 58.22
C SER A 4 45.92 29.11 58.67
N ILE A 5 45.81 30.05 57.71
CA ILE A 5 44.66 30.96 57.53
C ILE A 5 45.00 32.10 56.53
N LEU A 6 44.17 32.17 55.47
CA LEU A 6 43.59 33.34 54.75
C LEU A 6 44.50 34.50 54.26
N SER A 7 44.22 35.25 53.19
CA SER A 7 43.21 35.29 52.12
C SER A 7 43.47 36.58 51.30
N ARG A 8 42.92 36.65 50.07
CA ARG A 8 42.69 37.85 49.22
C ARG A 8 43.95 38.41 48.53
N THR A 9 43.97 38.86 47.27
CA THR A 9 42.91 39.42 46.39
C THR A 9 43.40 39.41 44.94
N ALA A 10 42.44 39.54 44.00
CA ALA A 10 42.55 39.47 42.55
C ALA A 10 43.45 40.53 41.87
N LEU A 11 43.95 40.22 40.67
CA LEU A 11 43.61 40.87 39.38
C LEU A 11 44.64 40.48 38.30
N ARG A 12 44.18 39.99 37.15
CA ARG A 12 44.44 40.60 35.83
C ARG A 12 43.76 39.82 34.70
N ALA A 13 43.02 40.59 33.89
CA ALA A 13 42.36 40.18 32.66
C ALA A 13 43.36 39.67 31.61
N SER A 14 42.89 38.82 30.69
CA SER A 14 43.14 38.99 29.24
C SER A 14 42.36 37.99 28.38
N SER A 15 41.71 38.55 27.36
CA SER A 15 41.38 37.98 26.04
C SER A 15 40.47 36.75 25.96
N SER A 16 39.18 37.03 25.74
CA SER A 16 38.23 36.13 25.08
C SER A 16 38.65 35.87 23.63
N ILE A 17 39.20 34.69 23.35
CA ILE A 17 39.36 34.18 21.99
C ILE A 17 38.01 33.61 21.55
N VAL A 18 37.29 34.37 20.74
CA VAL A 18 36.07 33.91 20.04
C VAL A 18 36.51 32.98 18.92
N ARG A 19 36.16 31.68 19.01
CA ARG A 19 36.31 30.72 17.90
C ARG A 19 35.26 31.07 16.83
N PRO A 20 35.60 31.19 15.54
CA PRO A 20 34.59 31.32 14.52
C PRO A 20 33.87 29.98 14.37
N ALA A 21 32.54 30.00 14.46
CA ALA A 21 31.72 28.86 14.12
C ALA A 21 31.84 28.61 12.60
N ALA A 22 32.41 27.45 12.22
CA ALA A 22 32.37 26.99 10.85
C ALA A 22 30.90 26.74 10.46
N ALA A 23 30.32 27.64 9.69
CA ALA A 23 29.02 27.46 9.07
C ALA A 23 29.11 26.30 8.09
N ARG A 24 28.58 25.13 8.49
CA ARG A 24 28.34 24.01 7.58
C ARG A 24 27.24 24.43 6.62
N THR A 25 27.63 24.87 5.43
CA THR A 25 26.71 25.03 4.30
C THR A 25 26.06 23.68 3.99
N LEU A 26 24.76 23.56 4.25
CA LEU A 26 23.96 22.42 3.83
C LEU A 26 23.82 22.48 2.30
N ALA A 27 24.54 21.60 1.60
CA ALA A 27 24.33 21.37 0.18
C ALA A 27 22.94 20.73 -0.02
N SER A 28 22.02 21.48 -0.62
CA SER A 28 20.72 20.97 -1.06
C SER A 28 20.96 20.02 -2.21
N VAL A 29 20.80 18.71 -1.97
CA VAL A 29 20.74 17.71 -3.03
C VAL A 29 19.38 17.89 -3.71
N ALA A 30 19.40 18.44 -4.92
CA ALA A 30 18.24 18.49 -5.79
C ALA A 30 17.91 17.06 -6.23
N THR A 31 16.86 16.47 -5.65
CA THR A 31 16.34 15.17 -6.05
C THR A 31 15.61 15.33 -7.38
N SER A 32 16.23 14.87 -8.46
CA SER A 32 15.60 14.75 -9.78
C SER A 32 14.44 13.76 -9.69
N GLN A 33 13.21 14.26 -9.54
CA GLN A 33 12.01 13.44 -9.63
C GLN A 33 11.72 13.14 -11.10
N SER A 34 12.19 11.98 -11.57
CA SER A 34 11.76 11.42 -12.85
C SER A 34 10.27 11.06 -12.76
N ALA A 35 9.46 11.66 -13.64
CA ALA A 35 8.04 11.36 -13.78
C ALA A 35 7.80 9.85 -13.98
N PRO A 36 6.73 9.28 -13.41
CA PRO A 36 6.43 7.85 -13.59
C PRO A 36 6.12 7.58 -15.06
N ALA A 37 6.80 6.58 -15.63
CA ALA A 37 6.52 6.08 -16.98
C ALA A 37 5.06 5.60 -17.05
N GLU A 38 4.29 6.13 -18.00
CA GLU A 38 2.90 5.74 -18.24
C GLU A 38 2.86 4.27 -18.72
N LYS A 39 2.45 3.35 -17.83
CA LYS A 39 2.16 1.97 -18.22
C LYS A 39 0.87 1.93 -19.04
N THR A 40 0.94 1.43 -20.27
CA THR A 40 -0.22 1.18 -21.14
C THR A 40 -1.24 0.28 -20.43
N ALA A 41 -2.50 0.71 -20.37
CA ALA A 41 -3.58 -0.01 -19.70
C ALA A 41 -3.75 -1.45 -20.22
N ASN A 42 -3.83 -2.43 -19.32
CA ASN A 42 -4.03 -3.85 -19.65
C ASN A 42 -5.44 -4.26 -19.26
N ILE A 43 -6.40 -3.95 -20.12
CA ILE A 43 -7.82 -4.19 -19.85
C ILE A 43 -8.16 -5.67 -20.11
N LYS A 44 -8.76 -6.32 -19.12
CA LYS A 44 -9.32 -7.67 -19.25
C LYS A 44 -10.80 -7.70 -18.94
N LYS A 45 -11.47 -8.66 -19.59
CA LYS A 45 -12.91 -8.90 -19.44
C LYS A 45 -13.15 -10.07 -18.49
N PHE A 46 -14.08 -9.87 -17.57
CA PHE A 46 -14.52 -10.88 -16.61
C PHE A 46 -16.00 -11.13 -16.80
N GLU A 47 -16.37 -12.37 -17.09
CA GLU A 47 -17.77 -12.79 -17.18
C GLU A 47 -18.15 -13.49 -15.88
N ILE A 48 -19.04 -12.87 -15.11
CA ILE A 48 -19.40 -13.33 -13.77
C ILE A 48 -20.87 -13.73 -13.75
N TYR A 49 -21.14 -14.93 -13.22
CA TYR A 49 -22.50 -15.41 -12.98
C TYR A 49 -23.19 -14.58 -11.90
N ARG A 50 -24.38 -14.07 -12.20
CA ARG A 50 -25.20 -13.24 -11.31
C ARG A 50 -26.58 -13.86 -11.12
N TRP A 51 -26.99 -13.91 -9.86
CA TRP A 51 -28.35 -14.23 -9.45
C TRP A 51 -28.64 -13.53 -8.13
N ASN A 52 -29.88 -13.05 -7.96
CA ASN A 52 -30.33 -12.37 -6.75
C ASN A 52 -31.51 -13.15 -6.13
N PRO A 53 -31.39 -13.69 -4.91
CA PRO A 53 -32.48 -14.38 -4.22
C PRO A 53 -33.67 -13.47 -3.88
N ASP A 54 -33.48 -12.15 -3.74
CA ASP A 54 -34.56 -11.22 -3.41
C ASP A 54 -35.51 -10.99 -4.60
N THR A 55 -35.09 -11.33 -5.82
CA THR A 55 -35.90 -11.28 -7.04
C THR A 55 -35.85 -12.63 -7.74
N PRO A 56 -36.51 -13.67 -7.20
CA PRO A 56 -36.38 -15.04 -7.66
C PRO A 56 -36.89 -15.26 -9.09
N ASP A 57 -37.79 -14.40 -9.57
CA ASP A 57 -38.35 -14.47 -10.93
C ASP A 57 -37.30 -14.16 -12.02
N LYS A 58 -36.22 -13.46 -11.67
CA LYS A 58 -35.15 -13.14 -12.61
C LYS A 58 -34.23 -14.34 -12.77
N LYS A 59 -34.17 -14.86 -14.00
CA LYS A 59 -33.25 -15.94 -14.36
C LYS A 59 -31.80 -15.49 -14.14
N PRO A 60 -30.91 -16.41 -13.74
CA PRO A 60 -29.48 -16.12 -13.67
C PRO A 60 -28.93 -15.68 -15.01
N TYR A 61 -27.92 -14.81 -14.97
CA TYR A 61 -27.31 -14.25 -16.17
C TYR A 61 -25.80 -14.06 -15.99
N MET A 62 -25.09 -13.93 -17.10
CA MET A 62 -23.66 -13.58 -17.11
C MET A 62 -23.54 -12.06 -17.26
N GLN A 63 -22.77 -11.44 -16.37
CA GLN A 63 -22.45 -10.01 -16.45
C GLN A 63 -20.98 -9.84 -16.77
N THR A 64 -20.70 -9.04 -17.80
CA THR A 64 -19.34 -8.72 -18.22
C THR A 64 -18.85 -7.46 -17.52
N TYR A 65 -17.62 -7.52 -17.01
CA TYR A 65 -16.92 -6.39 -16.42
C TYR A 65 -15.55 -6.23 -17.08
N GLU A 66 -15.08 -4.99 -17.17
CA GLU A 66 -13.76 -4.66 -17.71
C GLU A 66 -12.90 -4.05 -16.62
N LEU A 67 -11.67 -4.56 -16.45
CA LEU A 67 -10.76 -4.13 -15.39
C LEU A 67 -9.33 -4.01 -15.92
N ASP A 68 -8.62 -2.97 -15.49
CA ASP A 68 -7.19 -2.80 -15.78
C ASP A 68 -6.35 -3.65 -14.82
N LEU A 69 -5.64 -4.65 -15.36
CA LEU A 69 -4.76 -5.52 -14.60
C LEU A 69 -3.53 -4.82 -14.04
N ASN A 70 -3.10 -3.69 -14.60
CA ASN A 70 -1.90 -2.99 -14.10
C ASN A 70 -2.10 -2.42 -12.68
N GLN A 71 -3.35 -2.18 -12.32
CA GLN A 71 -3.78 -1.64 -11.03
C GLN A 71 -4.41 -2.72 -10.13
N THR A 72 -4.30 -3.99 -10.52
CA THR A 72 -4.92 -5.13 -9.83
C THR A 72 -3.83 -6.12 -9.40
N GLY A 73 -4.05 -6.80 -8.27
CA GLY A 73 -3.17 -7.90 -7.85
C GLY A 73 -3.17 -9.06 -8.85
N PRO A 74 -2.20 -9.97 -8.76
CA PRO A 74 -2.02 -11.04 -9.75
C PRO A 74 -3.06 -12.16 -9.64
N MET A 75 -3.87 -12.20 -8.58
CA MET A 75 -4.83 -13.27 -8.34
C MET A 75 -6.24 -12.86 -8.77
N ILE A 76 -7.06 -13.83 -9.17
CA ILE A 76 -8.48 -13.59 -9.53
C ILE A 76 -9.26 -13.02 -8.34
N LEU A 77 -8.94 -13.42 -7.11
CA LEU A 77 -9.57 -12.85 -5.92
C LEU A 77 -9.33 -11.33 -5.81
N ASP A 78 -8.17 -10.82 -6.23
CA ASP A 78 -7.86 -9.39 -6.19
C ASP A 78 -8.72 -8.62 -7.19
N ALA A 79 -8.91 -9.19 -8.39
CA ALA A 79 -9.82 -8.64 -9.39
C ALA A 79 -11.26 -8.59 -8.90
N LEU A 80 -11.75 -9.67 -8.27
CA LEU A 80 -13.11 -9.72 -7.70
C LEU A 80 -13.32 -8.71 -6.57
N ILE A 81 -12.31 -8.54 -5.69
CA ILE A 81 -12.36 -7.55 -4.60
C ILE A 81 -12.40 -6.13 -5.17
N ARG A 82 -11.53 -5.82 -6.13
CA ARG A 82 -11.50 -4.52 -6.76
C ARG A 82 -12.81 -4.21 -7.47
N LEU A 83 -13.34 -5.18 -8.22
CA LEU A 83 -14.61 -5.04 -8.91
C LEU A 83 -15.75 -4.74 -7.94
N LYS A 84 -15.79 -5.43 -6.80
CA LYS A 84 -16.78 -5.15 -5.75
C LYS A 84 -16.61 -3.76 -5.14
N ASN A 85 -15.39 -3.31 -4.93
CA ASN A 85 -15.12 -2.05 -4.23
C ASN A 85 -15.33 -0.83 -5.12
N GLU A 86 -14.95 -0.91 -6.41
CA GLU A 86 -14.88 0.24 -7.31
C GLU A 86 -16.01 0.29 -8.34
N VAL A 87 -16.52 -0.87 -8.79
CA VAL A 87 -17.44 -0.93 -9.94
C VAL A 87 -18.85 -1.35 -9.52
N ASP A 88 -18.98 -2.45 -8.78
CA ASP A 88 -20.27 -3.02 -8.41
C ASP A 88 -20.28 -3.59 -6.98
N PRO A 89 -20.72 -2.81 -5.98
CA PRO A 89 -20.78 -3.25 -4.60
C PRO A 89 -21.78 -4.39 -4.35
N THR A 90 -22.68 -4.68 -5.29
CA THR A 90 -23.65 -5.77 -5.19
C THR A 90 -23.05 -7.15 -5.51
N LEU A 91 -21.87 -7.18 -6.14
CA LEU A 91 -21.15 -8.43 -6.42
C LEU A 91 -20.78 -9.12 -5.11
N THR A 92 -21.19 -10.38 -4.93
CA THR A 92 -21.05 -11.10 -3.66
C THR A 92 -20.36 -12.44 -3.89
N PHE A 93 -19.31 -12.69 -3.10
CA PHE A 93 -18.53 -13.93 -3.10
C PHE A 93 -17.90 -14.15 -1.71
N ARG A 94 -17.55 -15.41 -1.40
CA ARG A 94 -16.94 -15.77 -0.13
C ARG A 94 -15.42 -15.66 -0.19
N ARG A 95 -14.80 -15.13 0.87
CA ARG A 95 -13.34 -14.97 1.01
C ARG A 95 -12.94 -14.76 2.47
N SER A 96 -11.77 -15.27 2.85
CA SER A 96 -11.15 -15.05 4.17
C SER A 96 -9.62 -14.99 4.10
N CYS A 97 -8.92 -16.13 4.10
CA CYS A 97 -7.46 -16.22 4.32
C CYS A 97 -6.54 -15.63 3.24
N ARG A 98 -6.99 -15.54 1.97
CA ARG A 98 -6.19 -15.11 0.80
C ARG A 98 -4.95 -15.96 0.44
N GLU A 99 -4.64 -17.00 1.19
CA GLU A 99 -3.46 -17.87 0.97
C GLU A 99 -3.83 -19.33 0.68
N GLY A 100 -5.12 -19.61 0.44
CA GLY A 100 -5.60 -20.91 0.00
C GLY A 100 -5.88 -21.94 1.10
N ILE A 101 -5.67 -21.62 2.38
CA ILE A 101 -5.84 -22.60 3.46
C ILE A 101 -7.30 -22.86 3.87
N CYS A 102 -8.17 -21.84 3.80
CA CYS A 102 -9.55 -21.95 4.32
C CYS A 102 -10.59 -22.52 3.33
N GLY A 103 -10.25 -22.66 2.05
CA GLY A 103 -11.19 -23.10 1.01
C GLY A 103 -12.39 -22.18 0.71
N SER A 104 -12.53 -21.03 1.38
CA SER A 104 -13.75 -20.19 1.29
C SER A 104 -14.02 -19.60 -0.10
N CYS A 105 -13.00 -19.45 -0.94
CA CYS A 105 -13.10 -18.83 -2.27
C CYS A 105 -13.06 -19.86 -3.42
N ALA A 106 -13.52 -21.08 -3.16
CA ALA A 106 -13.69 -22.10 -4.19
C ALA A 106 -14.78 -21.69 -5.18
N MET A 107 -14.44 -21.65 -6.47
CA MET A 107 -15.36 -21.35 -7.56
C MET A 107 -14.84 -21.91 -8.89
N ASN A 108 -15.69 -21.92 -9.92
CA ASN A 108 -15.28 -22.28 -11.28
C ASN A 108 -14.68 -21.06 -11.98
N ILE A 109 -13.44 -21.18 -12.46
CA ILE A 109 -12.71 -20.15 -13.18
C ILE A 109 -12.23 -20.77 -14.49
N GLN A 110 -12.66 -20.21 -15.62
CA GLN A 110 -12.32 -20.72 -16.96
C GLN A 110 -12.61 -22.22 -17.15
N GLY A 111 -13.70 -22.72 -16.55
CA GLY A 111 -14.11 -24.12 -16.66
C GLY A 111 -13.50 -25.05 -15.61
N SER A 112 -12.50 -24.63 -14.84
CA SER A 112 -11.87 -25.43 -13.79
C SER A 112 -12.27 -24.97 -12.39
N ASN A 113 -12.53 -25.92 -11.48
CA ASN A 113 -12.79 -25.61 -10.08
C ASN A 113 -11.47 -25.37 -9.35
N THR A 114 -11.29 -24.16 -8.84
CA THR A 114 -10.07 -23.76 -8.13
C THR A 114 -10.38 -22.73 -7.05
N LEU A 115 -9.36 -22.36 -6.27
CA LEU A 115 -9.44 -21.28 -5.30
C LEU A 115 -9.08 -19.96 -5.97
N ALA A 116 -9.99 -18.98 -5.94
CA ALA A 116 -9.76 -17.67 -6.57
C ALA A 116 -8.51 -16.95 -6.03
N CYS A 117 -8.08 -17.23 -4.79
CA CYS A 117 -6.88 -16.64 -4.21
C CYS A 117 -5.56 -17.28 -4.67
N LEU A 118 -5.60 -18.42 -5.36
CA LEU A 118 -4.42 -19.09 -5.91
C LEU A 118 -4.41 -19.10 -7.45
N CYS A 119 -5.55 -18.80 -8.06
CA CYS A 119 -5.71 -18.71 -9.50
C CYS A 119 -5.21 -17.34 -10.00
N ARG A 120 -4.40 -17.35 -11.06
CA ARG A 120 -3.83 -16.19 -11.73
C ARG A 120 -4.51 -15.94 -13.07
#